data_AF-A0A7Y6F4Y0-F1
#
_entry.id   AF-A0A7Y6F4Y0-F1
#
_cell.length_a   1.000
_cell.length_b   1.000
_cell.length_c   1.000
_cell.angle_alpha   90.00
_cell.angle_beta   90.00
_cell.angle_gamma   90.00
#
_symmetry.space_group_name_H-M   'P 1'
#
loop_
_entity.id
_entity.type
_entity.pdbx_description
1 polymer ?
#
loop_
_entity_poly.entity_id
_entity_poly.type
_entity_poly.pdbx_seq_one_letter_code
_entity_poly.pdbx_strand_id
1 'polypeptide(L)'
;MSSSIDTTFSTPDDNTGGSPFDRIMLLDHYGEERWSARDLQVLMGYERWERFDDVIQRAQETVTASGLDPLDHFRGAAKMMTGGRWGKQTVADYRLTRFGAYQVALAGDGRKPEVAAAKTYFAVKTREAELAAKPDVSSAEGVLALAEQYVAAAKELVATKRELAIAAPKAGKWDQFLNADGLCGMTELADLLHTDVRTLTNWLVERGVFRKQKSHGGGQRNMPRKAYQDADQFIVKQETKNGWNFPTAYATAQGIDFVVDLWEQRAVA
;
A
#
# COMPACT_ATOMS: atom_id res chain seq x y z
N MET A 1 -33.33 -0.63 17.32
CA MET A 1 -32.29 0.34 17.73
C MET A 1 -31.03 -0.08 17.01
N SER A 2 -30.87 0.42 15.78
CA SER A 2 -29.87 -0.06 14.82
C SER A 2 -28.55 0.66 14.99
N SER A 3 -27.50 -0.16 14.88
CA SER A 3 -26.10 0.10 15.13
C SER A 3 -25.51 1.19 14.23
N SER A 4 -24.70 2.04 14.88
CA SER A 4 -23.80 3.02 14.29
C SER A 4 -22.74 2.35 13.41
N ILE A 5 -22.56 2.84 12.18
CA ILE A 5 -21.33 2.63 11.42
C ILE A 5 -20.67 3.99 11.30
N ASP A 6 -19.61 4.13 12.10
CA ASP A 6 -18.67 5.24 12.11
C ASP A 6 -17.77 5.07 10.86
N THR A 7 -17.79 6.04 9.95
CA THR A 7 -16.89 6.05 8.79
C THR A 7 -15.82 7.10 9.04
N THR A 8 -14.74 6.65 9.70
CA THR A 8 -13.51 7.42 9.87
C THR A 8 -12.89 7.73 8.51
N PHE A 9 -12.69 9.03 8.27
CA PHE A 9 -11.84 9.55 7.20
C PHE A 9 -10.41 9.02 7.39
N SER A 10 -9.88 8.27 6.42
CA SER A 10 -8.44 8.08 6.26
C SER A 10 -7.94 9.04 5.18
N THR A 11 -7.00 9.90 5.55
CA THR A 11 -6.16 10.67 4.62
C THR A 11 -5.25 9.71 3.84
N PRO A 12 -5.14 9.81 2.50
CA PRO A 12 -4.13 9.05 1.79
C PRO A 12 -2.80 9.80 1.82
N ASP A 13 -1.78 9.11 2.31
CA ASP A 13 -0.37 9.44 2.15
C ASP A 13 -0.02 9.75 0.69
N ASP A 14 0.66 10.87 0.48
CA ASP A 14 1.42 11.19 -0.72
C ASP A 14 2.59 10.20 -0.83
N ASN A 15 2.45 9.11 -1.59
CA ASN A 15 3.45 8.59 -2.56
C ASN A 15 3.06 7.21 -3.14
N THR A 16 2.14 7.17 -4.12
CA THR A 16 1.98 6.03 -5.04
C THR A 16 1.83 6.58 -6.46
N GLY A 17 2.72 6.18 -7.37
CA GLY A 17 2.89 6.74 -8.73
C GLY A 17 1.76 6.48 -9.74
N GLY A 18 0.50 6.75 -9.37
CA GLY A 18 -0.66 6.72 -10.27
C GLY A 18 -1.09 8.12 -10.73
N SER A 19 -1.73 8.20 -11.89
CA SER A 19 -2.33 9.43 -12.44
C SER A 19 -3.37 9.99 -11.45
N PRO A 20 -3.55 11.31 -11.33
CA PRO A 20 -4.62 11.87 -10.49
C PRO A 20 -6.01 11.36 -10.89
N PHE A 21 -6.21 10.98 -12.15
CA PHE A 21 -7.45 10.40 -12.64
C PHE A 21 -7.66 8.93 -12.19
N ASP A 22 -6.60 8.20 -11.85
CA ASP A 22 -6.71 6.86 -11.24
C ASP A 22 -7.26 6.97 -9.81
N ARG A 23 -6.88 8.03 -9.08
CA ARG A 23 -7.26 8.24 -7.67
C ARG A 23 -8.76 8.47 -7.47
N ILE A 24 -9.45 8.96 -8.50
CA ILE A 24 -10.89 9.23 -8.49
C ILE A 24 -11.69 8.17 -9.27
N MET A 25 -11.02 7.13 -9.77
CA MET A 25 -11.66 6.02 -10.45
C MET A 25 -12.32 5.11 -9.41
N LEU A 26 -13.57 4.74 -9.66
CA LEU A 26 -14.34 3.83 -8.84
C LEU A 26 -14.82 2.65 -9.69
N LEU A 27 -14.92 1.47 -9.10
CA LEU A 27 -15.57 0.33 -9.74
C LEU A 27 -17.07 0.34 -9.41
N ASP A 28 -17.92 0.01 -10.38
CA ASP A 28 -19.32 -0.30 -10.09
C ASP A 28 -19.52 -1.74 -9.60
N HIS A 29 -20.77 -2.11 -9.34
CA HIS A 29 -21.14 -3.43 -8.85
C HIS A 29 -20.90 -4.56 -9.87
N TYR A 30 -20.61 -4.22 -11.13
CA TYR A 30 -20.15 -5.15 -12.16
C TYR A 30 -18.63 -5.16 -12.33
N GLY A 31 -17.89 -4.39 -11.52
CA GLY A 31 -16.44 -4.26 -11.63
C GLY A 31 -15.98 -3.34 -12.77
N GLU A 32 -16.89 -2.54 -13.34
CA GLU A 32 -16.57 -1.65 -14.45
C GLU A 32 -16.11 -0.27 -13.93
N GLU A 33 -15.12 0.32 -14.60
CA GLU A 33 -14.55 1.61 -14.22
C GLU A 33 -15.53 2.77 -14.43
N ARG A 34 -15.60 3.66 -13.45
CA ARG A 34 -16.49 4.83 -13.42
C ARG A 34 -15.80 6.03 -12.78
N TRP A 35 -16.18 7.21 -13.27
CA TRP A 35 -15.75 8.49 -12.71
C TRP A 35 -16.95 9.35 -12.33
N SER A 36 -16.81 10.10 -11.24
CA SER A 36 -17.73 11.19 -10.90
C SER A 36 -17.39 12.41 -11.74
N ALA A 37 -18.39 13.02 -12.39
CA ALA A 37 -18.20 14.27 -13.12
C ALA A 37 -17.78 15.41 -12.18
N ARG A 38 -18.24 15.41 -10.93
CA ARG A 38 -17.80 16.37 -9.91
C ARG A 38 -16.32 16.25 -9.56
N ASP A 39 -15.80 15.03 -9.44
CA ASP A 39 -14.35 14.85 -9.22
C ASP A 39 -13.55 15.25 -10.46
N LEU A 40 -14.05 14.87 -11.63
CA LEU A 40 -13.40 15.19 -12.89
C LEU A 40 -13.38 16.71 -13.15
N GLN A 41 -14.43 17.43 -12.76
CA GLN A 41 -14.51 18.90 -12.80
C GLN A 41 -13.29 19.55 -12.13
N VAL A 42 -12.95 19.09 -10.93
CA VAL A 42 -11.84 19.63 -10.13
C VAL A 42 -10.51 19.34 -10.82
N LEU A 43 -10.30 18.09 -11.26
CA LEU A 43 -9.05 17.70 -11.93
C LEU A 43 -8.87 18.34 -13.30
N MET A 44 -9.96 18.74 -13.97
CA MET A 44 -9.93 19.44 -15.27
C MET A 44 -9.88 20.97 -15.13
N GLY A 45 -9.76 21.50 -13.90
CA GLY A 45 -9.56 22.94 -13.65
C GLY A 45 -10.79 23.81 -13.91
N TYR A 46 -12.00 23.28 -13.67
CA TYR A 46 -13.26 24.03 -13.75
C TYR A 46 -13.74 24.41 -12.34
N GLU A 47 -13.69 25.69 -12.01
CA GLU A 47 -14.13 26.19 -10.69
C GLU A 47 -15.65 26.14 -10.50
N ARG A 48 -16.41 26.37 -11.58
CA ARG A 48 -17.88 26.48 -11.55
C ARG A 48 -18.52 25.29 -12.23
N TRP A 49 -19.52 24.72 -11.56
CA TRP A 49 -20.24 23.55 -12.08
C TRP A 49 -20.91 23.83 -13.40
N GLU A 50 -21.56 24.99 -13.54
CA GLU A 50 -22.34 25.36 -14.72
C GLU A 50 -21.47 25.30 -15.98
N ARG A 51 -20.22 25.77 -15.87
CA ARG A 51 -19.25 25.71 -16.98
C ARG A 51 -18.83 24.29 -17.33
N PHE A 52 -18.79 23.39 -16.35
CA PHE A 52 -18.44 22.00 -16.58
C PHE A 52 -19.64 21.19 -17.06
N ASP A 53 -20.84 21.50 -16.59
CA ASP A 53 -22.10 20.96 -17.09
C ASP A 53 -22.26 21.27 -18.59
N ASP A 54 -21.95 22.50 -19.02
CA ASP A 54 -21.90 22.87 -20.45
C ASP A 54 -20.88 22.04 -21.26
N VAL A 55 -19.79 21.56 -20.64
CA VAL A 55 -18.84 20.63 -21.29
C VAL A 55 -19.46 19.24 -21.40
N ILE A 56 -20.14 18.77 -20.36
CA ILE A 56 -20.81 17.47 -20.34
C ILE A 56 -21.93 17.44 -21.39
N GLN A 57 -22.74 18.50 -21.51
CA GLN A 57 -23.80 18.60 -22.51
C GLN A 57 -23.24 18.49 -23.94
N ARG A 58 -22.16 19.22 -24.25
CA ARG A 58 -21.49 19.11 -25.56
C ARG A 58 -20.91 17.72 -25.83
N ALA A 59 -20.43 17.04 -24.78
CA ALA A 59 -19.97 15.66 -24.89
C ALA A 59 -21.15 14.70 -25.18
N GLN A 60 -22.30 14.88 -24.54
CA GLN A 60 -23.52 14.11 -24.82
C GLN A 60 -24.03 14.34 -26.24
N GLU A 61 -24.05 15.60 -26.71
CA GLU A 61 -24.41 15.94 -28.10
C GLU A 61 -23.51 15.21 -29.11
N THR A 62 -22.20 15.14 -28.84
CA THR A 62 -21.23 14.43 -29.69
C THR A 62 -21.50 12.92 -29.74
N VAL A 63 -21.86 12.32 -28.60
CA VAL A 63 -22.22 10.89 -28.52
C VAL A 63 -23.51 10.62 -29.29
N THR A 64 -24.54 11.45 -29.10
CA THR A 64 -25.80 11.38 -29.86
C THR A 64 -25.56 11.49 -31.36
N ALA A 65 -24.74 12.47 -31.80
CA ALA A 65 -24.39 12.68 -33.20
C ALA A 65 -23.62 11.50 -33.81
N SER A 66 -22.95 10.70 -32.97
CA SER A 66 -22.25 9.48 -33.38
C SER A 66 -23.17 8.25 -33.44
N GLY A 67 -24.47 8.42 -33.17
CA GLY A 67 -25.47 7.35 -33.21
C GLY A 67 -25.51 6.46 -31.97
N LEU A 68 -24.87 6.88 -30.87
CA LEU A 68 -24.86 6.18 -29.58
C LEU A 68 -25.82 6.86 -28.60
N ASP A 69 -26.34 6.11 -27.62
CA ASP A 69 -27.19 6.67 -26.56
C ASP A 69 -26.31 7.29 -25.44
N PRO A 70 -26.41 8.60 -25.16
CA PRO A 70 -25.70 9.22 -24.04
C PRO A 70 -25.98 8.57 -22.69
N LEU A 71 -27.17 7.98 -22.46
CA LEU A 71 -27.52 7.36 -21.18
C LEU A 71 -26.66 6.13 -20.85
N ASP A 72 -26.04 5.51 -21.87
CA ASP A 72 -25.08 4.40 -21.68
C ASP A 72 -23.74 4.88 -21.11
N HIS A 73 -23.48 6.19 -21.15
CA HIS A 73 -22.17 6.77 -20.79
C HIS A 73 -22.25 7.87 -19.74
N PHE A 74 -23.41 8.52 -19.61
CA PHE A 74 -23.68 9.66 -18.74
C PHE A 74 -24.90 9.36 -17.86
N ARG A 75 -24.72 8.59 -16.79
CA ARG A 75 -25.82 8.33 -15.86
C ARG A 75 -25.95 9.45 -14.85
N GLY A 76 -27.11 10.10 -14.80
CA GLY A 76 -27.42 11.10 -13.78
C GLY A 76 -27.22 10.52 -12.37
N ALA A 77 -26.54 11.27 -11.53
CA ALA A 77 -26.20 10.90 -10.16
C ALA A 77 -26.36 12.11 -9.25
N ALA A 78 -26.22 11.87 -7.95
CA ALA A 78 -26.18 12.91 -6.95
C ALA A 78 -24.98 12.69 -6.03
N LYS A 79 -24.24 13.75 -5.75
CA LYS A 79 -23.07 13.71 -4.88
C LYS A 79 -23.30 14.55 -3.63
N MET A 80 -23.03 13.97 -2.47
CA MET A 80 -23.04 14.72 -1.22
C MET A 80 -21.73 15.49 -1.10
N MET A 81 -21.81 16.81 -1.01
CA MET A 81 -20.67 17.70 -0.82
C MET A 81 -20.87 18.55 0.43
N THR A 82 -19.78 18.88 1.11
CA THR A 82 -19.84 19.78 2.27
C THR A 82 -19.99 21.22 1.77
N GLY A 83 -21.21 21.75 1.83
CA GLY A 83 -21.54 23.11 1.42
C GLY A 83 -21.30 24.11 2.56
N GLY A 84 -20.04 24.39 2.89
CA GLY A 84 -19.64 25.47 3.82
C GLY A 84 -20.58 25.67 5.03
N ARG A 85 -21.13 26.88 5.18
CA ARG A 85 -22.03 27.30 6.29
C ARG A 85 -23.36 26.52 6.35
N TRP A 86 -23.71 25.77 5.31
CA TRP A 86 -25.02 25.14 5.13
C TRP A 86 -25.00 23.61 5.32
N GLY A 87 -23.87 23.04 5.76
CA GLY A 87 -23.75 21.60 6.05
C GLY A 87 -23.59 20.75 4.79
N LYS A 88 -23.91 19.45 4.89
CA LYS A 88 -23.83 18.50 3.77
C LYS A 88 -25.00 18.75 2.81
N GLN A 89 -24.69 19.04 1.54
CA GLN A 89 -25.67 19.27 0.48
C GLN A 89 -25.51 18.22 -0.62
N THR A 90 -26.64 17.68 -1.08
CA THR A 90 -26.69 16.81 -2.25
C THR A 90 -26.77 17.67 -3.50
N VAL A 91 -25.80 17.52 -4.41
CA VAL A 91 -25.74 18.25 -5.70
C VAL A 91 -25.84 17.30 -6.88
N ALA A 92 -26.24 17.81 -8.05
CA ALA A 92 -26.25 17.05 -9.30
C ALA A 92 -24.83 16.59 -9.68
N ASP A 93 -24.70 15.37 -10.16
CA ASP A 93 -23.47 14.75 -10.64
C ASP A 93 -23.79 13.81 -11.81
N TYR A 94 -22.76 13.30 -12.49
CA TYR A 94 -22.88 12.22 -13.46
C TYR A 94 -21.88 11.12 -13.13
N ARG A 95 -22.33 9.88 -13.26
CA ARG A 95 -21.45 8.71 -13.27
C ARG A 95 -21.08 8.41 -14.72
N LEU A 96 -19.81 8.63 -15.02
CA LEU A 96 -19.24 8.52 -16.37
C LEU A 96 -18.57 7.16 -16.57
N THR A 97 -18.81 6.53 -17.71
CA THR A 97 -17.97 5.43 -18.18
C THR A 97 -16.61 5.97 -18.62
N ARG A 98 -15.63 5.09 -18.87
CA ARG A 98 -14.33 5.50 -19.45
C ARG A 98 -14.50 6.29 -20.76
N PHE A 99 -15.37 5.79 -21.63
CA PHE A 99 -15.72 6.47 -22.89
C PHE A 99 -16.42 7.82 -22.63
N GLY A 100 -17.38 7.88 -21.70
CA GLY A 100 -18.04 9.14 -21.33
C GLY A 100 -17.04 10.18 -20.79
N ALA A 101 -16.14 9.78 -19.89
CA ALA A 101 -15.09 10.65 -19.36
C ALA A 101 -14.12 11.13 -20.45
N TYR A 102 -13.79 10.27 -21.41
CA TYR A 102 -13.01 10.66 -22.59
C TYR A 102 -13.71 11.71 -23.44
N GLN A 103 -15.02 11.54 -23.70
CA GLN A 103 -15.79 12.54 -24.46
C GLN A 103 -15.89 13.88 -23.73
N VAL A 104 -16.02 13.89 -22.40
CA VAL A 104 -15.94 15.11 -21.58
C VAL A 104 -14.58 15.78 -21.72
N ALA A 105 -13.50 15.00 -21.66
CA ALA A 105 -12.15 15.52 -21.86
C ALA A 105 -11.99 16.16 -23.25
N LEU A 106 -12.50 15.51 -24.31
CA LEU A 106 -12.48 16.02 -25.68
C LEU A 106 -13.24 17.36 -25.84
N ALA A 107 -14.42 17.48 -25.23
CA ALA A 107 -15.25 18.69 -25.25
C ALA A 107 -14.69 19.86 -24.42
N GLY A 108 -13.77 19.59 -23.49
CA GLY A 108 -13.16 20.59 -22.62
C GLY A 108 -12.24 21.59 -23.36
N ASP A 109 -12.08 22.78 -22.77
CA ASP A 109 -11.18 23.83 -23.26
C ASP A 109 -9.71 23.36 -23.28
N GLY A 110 -9.20 23.08 -24.48
CA GLY A 110 -7.83 22.60 -24.69
C GLY A 110 -6.73 23.60 -24.34
N ARG A 111 -7.06 24.87 -24.02
CA ARG A 111 -6.09 25.87 -23.54
C ARG A 111 -5.71 25.62 -22.07
N LYS A 112 -6.51 24.84 -21.34
CA LYS A 112 -6.22 24.43 -19.97
C LYS A 112 -5.27 23.23 -19.95
N PRO A 113 -4.11 23.30 -19.28
CA PRO A 113 -3.20 22.16 -19.18
C PRO A 113 -3.85 20.95 -18.50
N GLU A 114 -4.77 21.18 -17.57
CA GLU A 114 -5.54 20.15 -16.87
C GLU A 114 -6.42 19.34 -17.82
N VAL A 115 -7.05 20.03 -18.78
CA VAL A 115 -7.86 19.38 -19.83
C VAL A 115 -6.97 18.60 -20.79
N ALA A 116 -5.80 19.13 -21.15
CA ALA A 116 -4.83 18.41 -21.97
C ALA A 116 -4.37 17.11 -21.29
N ALA A 117 -4.08 17.16 -19.99
CA ALA A 117 -3.75 15.98 -19.19
C ALA A 117 -4.88 14.94 -19.18
N ALA A 118 -6.13 15.37 -19.02
CA ALA A 118 -7.30 14.49 -19.11
C ALA A 118 -7.41 13.82 -20.49
N LYS A 119 -7.22 14.57 -21.58
CA LYS A 119 -7.25 14.04 -22.95
C LYS A 119 -6.20 12.95 -23.14
N THR A 120 -4.95 13.21 -22.74
CA THR A 120 -3.87 12.23 -22.84
C THR A 120 -4.16 10.99 -22.02
N TYR A 121 -4.56 11.15 -20.77
CA TYR A 121 -4.87 10.04 -19.87
C TYR A 121 -5.99 9.15 -20.42
N PHE A 122 -7.12 9.74 -20.79
CA PHE A 122 -8.27 8.95 -21.26
C PHE A 122 -8.05 8.36 -22.66
N ALA A 123 -7.24 8.99 -23.52
CA ALA A 123 -6.82 8.38 -24.79
C ALA A 123 -5.96 7.12 -24.55
N VAL A 124 -4.99 7.18 -23.64
CA VAL A 124 -4.16 6.03 -23.27
C VAL A 124 -5.01 4.95 -22.62
N LYS A 125 -5.85 5.28 -21.64
CA LYS A 125 -6.71 4.32 -20.95
C LYS A 125 -7.73 3.64 -21.86
N THR A 126 -8.29 4.37 -22.81
CA THR A 126 -9.22 3.78 -23.79
C THR A 126 -8.49 2.80 -24.68
N ARG A 127 -7.28 3.16 -25.15
CA ARG A 127 -6.43 2.26 -25.94
C ARG A 127 -5.99 1.02 -25.15
N GLU A 128 -5.58 1.19 -23.89
CA GLU A 128 -5.25 0.07 -23.00
C GLU A 128 -6.42 -0.89 -22.85
N ALA A 129 -7.64 -0.37 -22.73
CA ALA A 129 -8.84 -1.20 -22.59
C ALA A 129 -9.29 -1.87 -23.89
N GLU A 130 -9.07 -1.25 -25.05
CA GLU A 130 -9.28 -1.90 -26.34
C GLU A 130 -8.26 -3.00 -26.59
N LEU A 131 -7.01 -2.80 -26.16
CA LEU A 131 -5.92 -3.77 -26.27
C LEU A 131 -5.95 -4.84 -25.18
N ALA A 132 -6.61 -4.58 -24.05
CA ALA A 132 -6.92 -5.57 -23.04
C ALA A 132 -7.87 -6.58 -23.69
N ALA A 133 -7.27 -7.61 -24.29
CA ALA A 133 -7.98 -8.67 -24.98
C ALA A 133 -9.09 -9.18 -24.08
N LYS A 134 -10.35 -8.92 -24.46
CA LYS A 134 -11.44 -9.76 -24.00
C LYS A 134 -11.14 -11.13 -24.62
N PRO A 135 -10.78 -12.16 -23.83
CA PRO A 135 -10.61 -13.49 -24.38
C PRO A 135 -11.89 -13.82 -25.14
N ASP A 136 -11.74 -14.31 -26.37
CA ASP A 136 -12.88 -14.72 -27.19
C ASP A 136 -13.54 -15.96 -26.56
N VAL A 137 -14.42 -15.75 -25.60
CA VAL A 137 -15.16 -16.82 -24.93
C VAL A 137 -16.25 -17.42 -25.82
N SER A 138 -16.40 -16.96 -27.06
CA SER A 138 -17.34 -17.54 -28.02
C SER A 138 -16.77 -18.76 -28.76
N SER A 139 -15.45 -18.98 -28.69
CA SER A 139 -14.76 -20.16 -29.22
C SER A 139 -14.22 -21.05 -28.10
N ALA A 140 -14.12 -22.35 -28.35
CA ALA A 140 -13.54 -23.30 -27.40
C ALA A 140 -12.07 -22.97 -27.12
N GLU A 141 -11.36 -22.47 -28.13
CA GLU A 141 -9.97 -22.03 -28.07
C GLU A 141 -9.80 -20.81 -27.16
N GLY A 142 -10.69 -19.81 -27.23
CA GLY A 142 -10.59 -18.65 -26.34
C GLY A 142 -11.05 -18.94 -24.91
N VAL A 143 -11.95 -19.90 -24.70
CA VAL A 143 -12.24 -20.44 -23.35
C VAL A 143 -11.01 -21.12 -22.76
N LEU A 144 -10.28 -21.92 -23.56
CA LEU A 144 -9.05 -22.57 -23.13
C LEU A 144 -7.96 -21.54 -22.77
N ALA A 145 -7.74 -20.53 -23.63
CA ALA A 145 -6.76 -19.47 -23.39
C ALA A 145 -7.04 -18.70 -22.08
N LEU A 146 -8.32 -18.42 -21.81
CA LEU A 146 -8.73 -17.78 -20.57
C LEU A 146 -8.49 -18.68 -19.34
N ALA A 147 -8.81 -19.97 -19.45
CA ALA A 147 -8.55 -20.93 -18.39
C ALA A 147 -7.04 -21.02 -18.06
N GLU A 148 -6.17 -21.01 -19.07
CA GLU A 148 -4.71 -21.00 -18.90
C GLU A 148 -4.22 -19.74 -18.19
N GLN A 149 -4.75 -18.57 -18.54
CA GLN A 149 -4.45 -17.31 -17.86
C GLN A 149 -4.86 -17.34 -16.39
N TYR A 150 -6.07 -17.82 -16.08
CA TYR A 150 -6.53 -17.97 -14.70
C TYR A 150 -5.68 -18.96 -13.91
N VAL A 151 -5.28 -20.08 -14.53
CA VAL A 151 -4.39 -21.06 -13.90
C VAL A 151 -3.02 -20.45 -13.62
N ALA A 152 -2.47 -19.64 -14.53
CA ALA A 152 -1.20 -18.96 -14.33
C ALA A 152 -1.27 -17.96 -13.17
N ALA A 153 -2.28 -17.08 -13.16
CA ALA A 153 -2.50 -16.13 -12.09
C ALA A 153 -2.77 -16.81 -10.73
N ALA A 154 -3.53 -17.90 -10.71
CA ALA A 154 -3.78 -18.68 -9.51
C ALA A 154 -2.49 -19.34 -8.98
N LYS A 155 -1.62 -19.86 -9.85
CA LYS A 155 -0.31 -20.41 -9.44
C LYS A 155 0.57 -19.34 -8.81
N GLU A 156 0.60 -18.15 -9.39
CA GLU A 156 1.36 -17.01 -8.84
C GLU A 156 0.81 -16.56 -7.49
N LEU A 157 -0.52 -16.45 -7.34
CA LEU A 157 -1.16 -16.14 -6.06
C LEU A 157 -0.88 -17.20 -4.99
N VAL A 158 -0.86 -18.48 -5.36
CA VAL A 158 -0.50 -19.56 -4.43
C VAL A 158 0.98 -19.49 -4.06
N ALA A 159 1.87 -19.19 -5.00
CA ALA A 159 3.30 -19.03 -4.74
C ALA A 159 3.58 -17.85 -3.80
N THR A 160 3.07 -16.67 -4.11
CA THR A 160 3.19 -15.46 -3.28
C THR A 160 2.60 -15.66 -1.89
N LYS A 161 1.41 -16.26 -1.77
CA LYS A 161 0.82 -16.58 -0.46
C LYS A 161 1.65 -17.59 0.32
N ARG A 162 2.28 -18.58 -0.32
CA ARG A 162 3.18 -19.53 0.34
C ARG A 162 4.45 -18.85 0.84
N GLU A 163 5.03 -17.95 0.05
CA GLU A 163 6.19 -17.16 0.47
C GLU A 163 5.84 -16.26 1.67
N LEU A 164 4.71 -15.55 1.60
CA LEU A 164 4.20 -14.74 2.72
C LEU A 164 3.87 -15.59 3.96
N ALA A 165 3.31 -16.79 3.78
CA ALA A 165 3.00 -17.71 4.88
C ALA A 165 4.25 -18.38 5.48
N ILE A 166 5.40 -18.39 4.80
CA ILE A 166 6.69 -18.80 5.37
C ILE A 166 7.35 -17.61 6.10
N ALA A 167 7.17 -16.39 5.60
CA ALA A 167 7.66 -15.17 6.24
C ALA A 167 6.85 -14.79 7.51
N ALA A 168 5.54 -15.01 7.51
CA ALA A 168 4.63 -14.70 8.62
C ALA A 168 4.91 -15.42 9.96
N PRO A 169 5.22 -16.73 10.02
CA PRO A 169 5.51 -17.41 11.28
C PRO A 169 6.79 -16.91 11.97
N LYS A 170 7.71 -16.25 11.24
CA LYS A 170 8.89 -15.62 11.83
C LYS A 170 8.59 -14.26 12.47
N ALA A 171 7.61 -13.52 11.93
CA ALA A 171 7.22 -12.22 12.46
C ALA A 171 6.51 -12.34 13.82
N GLY A 172 5.67 -13.37 14.04
CA GLY A 172 4.86 -13.48 15.27
C GLY A 172 5.43 -14.36 16.40
N LYS A 173 6.53 -15.09 16.18
CA LYS A 173 7.10 -16.04 17.16
C LYS A 173 7.63 -15.35 18.42
N TRP A 174 8.12 -14.12 18.29
CA TRP A 174 8.84 -13.42 19.36
C TRP A 174 8.12 -12.19 19.89
N ASP A 175 6.90 -11.89 19.42
CA ASP A 175 6.16 -10.66 19.73
C ASP A 175 6.10 -10.33 21.22
N GLN A 176 5.94 -11.35 22.08
CA GLN A 176 5.87 -11.16 23.53
C GLN A 176 7.20 -10.71 24.19
N PHE A 177 8.33 -10.84 23.49
CA PHE A 177 9.67 -10.45 23.96
C PHE A 177 10.21 -9.21 23.25
N LEU A 178 9.49 -8.70 22.24
CA LEU A 178 9.86 -7.47 21.54
C LEU A 178 9.28 -6.27 22.30
N ASN A 179 10.08 -5.23 22.48
CA ASN A 179 9.64 -3.95 22.99
C ASN A 179 8.88 -3.14 21.93
N ALA A 180 8.45 -1.92 22.26
CA ALA A 180 7.71 -1.05 21.34
C ALA A 180 8.45 -0.71 20.03
N ASP A 181 9.77 -0.88 20.01
CA ASP A 181 10.60 -0.69 18.81
C ASP A 181 10.78 -1.98 17.99
N GLY A 182 10.12 -3.08 18.37
CA GLY A 182 10.29 -4.38 17.72
C GLY A 182 11.63 -5.07 18.07
N LEU A 183 12.21 -4.76 19.23
CA LEU A 183 13.54 -5.24 19.65
C LEU A 183 13.51 -5.97 20.98
N CYS A 184 14.30 -7.03 21.11
CA CYS A 184 14.48 -7.78 22.36
C CYS A 184 15.78 -7.36 23.03
N GLY A 185 15.71 -6.93 24.29
CA GLY A 185 16.91 -6.63 25.08
C GLY A 185 17.68 -7.91 25.42
N MET A 186 18.98 -7.77 25.70
CA MET A 186 19.82 -8.94 26.04
C MET A 186 19.43 -9.60 27.37
N THR A 187 18.67 -8.90 28.22
CA THR A 187 18.12 -9.47 29.45
C THR A 187 16.98 -10.41 29.15
N GLU A 188 16.02 -9.93 28.38
CA GLU A 188 14.86 -10.66 27.94
C GLU A 188 15.26 -11.88 27.08
N LEU A 189 16.27 -11.71 26.23
CA LEU A 189 16.84 -12.82 25.44
C LEU A 189 17.52 -13.88 26.31
N ALA A 190 18.17 -13.48 27.42
CA ALA A 190 18.78 -14.44 28.34
C ALA A 190 17.72 -15.20 29.15
N ASP A 191 16.67 -14.50 29.60
CA ASP A 191 15.54 -15.09 30.29
C ASP A 191 14.82 -16.13 29.41
N LEU A 192 14.65 -15.82 28.11
CA LEU A 192 14.12 -16.74 27.10
C LEU A 192 14.92 -18.05 27.01
N LEU A 193 16.24 -17.96 27.14
CA LEU A 193 17.16 -19.11 27.06
C LEU A 193 17.44 -19.75 28.43
N HIS A 194 16.70 -19.33 29.46
CA HIS A 194 16.88 -19.79 30.84
C HIS A 194 18.33 -19.64 31.35
N THR A 195 18.95 -18.51 31.04
CA THR A 195 20.32 -18.17 31.46
C THR A 195 20.40 -16.71 31.92
N ASP A 196 21.56 -16.26 32.39
CA ASP A 196 21.79 -14.87 32.74
C ASP A 196 22.53 -14.10 31.62
N VAL A 197 22.30 -12.78 31.58
CA VAL A 197 22.84 -11.88 30.54
C VAL A 197 24.35 -11.93 30.44
N ARG A 198 25.05 -12.11 31.56
CA ARG A 198 26.52 -12.16 31.56
C ARG A 198 26.96 -13.46 30.90
N THR A 199 26.36 -14.59 31.24
CA THR A 199 26.62 -15.89 30.62
C THR A 199 26.34 -15.85 29.12
N LEU A 200 25.16 -15.38 28.72
CA LEU A 200 24.78 -15.27 27.31
C LEU A 200 25.75 -14.38 26.52
N THR A 201 25.99 -13.15 26.99
CA THR A 201 26.81 -12.19 26.23
C THR A 201 28.29 -12.56 26.21
N ASN A 202 28.82 -13.23 27.24
CA ASN A 202 30.18 -13.77 27.21
C ASN A 202 30.29 -14.94 26.21
N TRP A 203 29.31 -15.83 26.20
CA TRP A 203 29.26 -16.92 25.23
C TRP A 203 29.16 -16.41 23.79
N LEU A 204 28.38 -15.34 23.55
CA LEU A 204 28.34 -14.69 22.24
C LEU A 204 29.70 -14.08 21.86
N VAL A 205 30.52 -13.64 22.82
CA VAL A 205 31.91 -13.22 22.55
C VAL A 205 32.77 -14.40 22.15
N GLU A 206 32.65 -15.55 22.85
CA GLU A 206 33.39 -16.78 22.56
C GLU A 206 33.05 -17.32 21.16
N ARG A 207 31.77 -17.27 20.77
CA ARG A 207 31.29 -17.61 19.42
C ARG A 207 31.69 -16.60 18.34
N GLY A 208 32.34 -15.51 18.71
CA GLY A 208 32.75 -14.45 17.79
C GLY A 208 31.60 -13.55 17.34
N VAL A 209 30.39 -13.72 17.85
CA VAL A 209 29.22 -12.87 17.53
C VAL A 209 29.37 -11.49 18.15
N PHE A 210 29.80 -11.45 19.42
CA PHE A 210 30.09 -10.22 20.14
C PHE A 210 31.61 -9.98 20.23
N ARG A 211 31.98 -8.75 20.58
CA ARG A 211 33.34 -8.33 20.94
C ARG A 211 33.32 -7.64 22.29
N LYS A 212 34.42 -7.75 23.03
CA LYS A 212 34.66 -6.89 24.20
C LYS A 212 35.01 -5.49 23.73
N GLN A 213 34.16 -4.52 24.03
CA GLN A 213 34.37 -3.11 23.74
C GLN A 213 34.71 -2.37 25.04
N LYS A 214 35.85 -1.66 25.05
CA LYS A 214 36.20 -0.76 26.16
C LYS A 214 35.32 0.48 26.08
N SER A 215 34.62 0.79 27.16
CA SER A 215 33.93 2.06 27.36
C SER A 215 34.93 3.16 27.69
N HIS A 216 34.59 4.41 27.36
CA HIS A 216 35.36 5.60 27.72
C HIS A 216 35.58 5.73 29.24
N GLY A 217 34.67 5.19 30.06
CA GLY A 217 34.77 5.19 31.53
C GLY A 217 35.41 3.95 32.16
N GLY A 218 36.16 3.14 31.40
CA GLY A 218 36.92 1.99 31.92
C GLY A 218 36.15 0.66 32.07
N GLY A 219 34.81 0.67 31.95
CA GLY A 219 34.01 -0.56 31.91
C GLY A 219 34.15 -1.32 30.58
N GLN A 220 34.17 -2.65 30.60
CA GLN A 220 34.08 -3.48 29.38
C GLN A 220 32.63 -3.88 29.12
N ARG A 221 32.17 -3.73 27.88
CA ARG A 221 30.84 -4.18 27.44
C ARG A 221 30.95 -5.14 26.28
N ASN A 222 30.15 -6.19 26.29
CA ASN A 222 30.05 -7.13 25.18
C ASN A 222 29.10 -6.54 24.14
N MET A 223 29.58 -6.30 22.92
CA MET A 223 28.84 -5.62 21.86
C MET A 223 28.84 -6.44 20.57
N PRO A 224 27.74 -6.49 19.80
CA PRO A 224 27.67 -7.23 18.55
C PRO A 224 28.70 -6.72 17.54
N ARG A 225 29.38 -7.62 16.83
CA ARG A 225 30.26 -7.23 15.72
C ARG A 225 29.45 -6.64 14.57
N LYS A 226 30.11 -5.78 13.79
CA LYS A 226 29.47 -5.05 12.69
C LYS A 226 28.80 -5.99 11.68
N ALA A 227 29.42 -7.13 11.34
CA ALA A 227 28.82 -8.11 10.43
C ALA A 227 27.41 -8.58 10.85
N TYR A 228 27.16 -8.72 12.16
CA TYR A 228 25.86 -9.16 12.68
C TYR A 228 24.88 -7.98 12.87
N GLN A 229 25.37 -6.74 12.82
CA GLN A 229 24.53 -5.55 12.73
C GLN A 229 24.11 -5.29 11.27
N ASP A 230 25.07 -5.40 10.34
CA ASP A 230 24.84 -5.28 8.90
C ASP A 230 23.90 -6.38 8.37
N ALA A 231 23.87 -7.55 9.03
CA ALA A 231 22.94 -8.64 8.75
C ALA A 231 21.58 -8.51 9.46
N ASP A 232 21.29 -7.37 10.09
CA ASP A 232 20.05 -7.07 10.81
C ASP A 232 19.71 -8.07 11.93
N GLN A 233 20.72 -8.68 12.56
CA GLN A 233 20.51 -9.58 13.70
C GLN A 233 20.58 -8.82 15.03
N PHE A 234 21.43 -7.81 15.12
CA PHE A 234 21.55 -7.00 16.33
C PHE A 234 21.58 -5.51 16.03
N ILE A 235 20.93 -4.72 16.86
CA ILE A 235 20.94 -3.26 16.80
C ILE A 235 21.58 -2.72 18.07
N VAL A 236 22.43 -1.71 17.93
CA VAL A 236 23.03 -0.99 19.07
C VAL A 236 22.37 0.38 19.20
N LYS A 237 21.67 0.64 20.31
CA LYS A 237 21.11 1.95 20.64
C LYS A 237 21.91 2.62 21.75
N GLN A 238 21.89 3.96 21.81
CA GLN A 238 22.42 4.71 22.94
C GLN A 238 21.32 4.85 23.99
N GLU A 239 21.52 4.27 25.16
CA GLU A 239 20.63 4.45 26.30
C GLU A 239 21.23 5.43 27.31
N THR A 240 20.35 6.10 28.06
CA THR A 240 20.75 7.03 29.12
C THR A 240 20.31 6.47 30.46
N LYS A 241 21.23 6.32 31.41
CA LYS A 241 20.89 5.99 32.81
C LYS A 241 21.70 6.87 33.75
N ASN A 242 21.04 7.50 34.72
CA ASN A 242 21.67 8.39 35.70
C ASN A 242 22.55 9.49 35.06
N GLY A 243 22.12 10.03 33.91
CA GLY A 243 22.86 11.07 33.17
C GLY A 243 24.04 10.57 32.34
N TRP A 244 24.29 9.25 32.28
CA TRP A 244 25.33 8.65 31.46
C TRP A 244 24.75 7.96 30.24
N ASN A 245 25.29 8.31 29.06
CA ASN A 245 24.95 7.65 27.81
C ASN A 245 25.86 6.45 27.59
N PHE A 246 25.27 5.33 27.18
CA PHE A 246 26.02 4.13 26.83
C PHE A 246 25.37 3.33 25.72
N PRO A 247 26.17 2.62 24.91
CA PRO A 247 25.63 1.69 23.94
C PRO A 247 25.04 0.46 24.63
N THR A 248 23.84 0.07 24.20
CA THR A 248 23.13 -1.15 24.60
C THR A 248 22.79 -1.94 23.33
N ALA A 249 23.01 -3.24 23.38
CA ALA A 249 22.71 -4.16 22.29
C ALA A 249 21.29 -4.73 22.45
N TYR A 250 20.60 -4.88 21.33
CA TYR A 250 19.30 -5.54 21.21
C TYR A 250 19.35 -6.54 20.07
N ALA A 251 18.57 -7.62 20.18
CA ALA A 251 18.31 -8.54 19.09
C ALA A 251 17.04 -8.11 18.34
N THR A 252 17.07 -8.21 17.02
CA THR A 252 15.86 -8.21 16.18
C THR A 252 15.17 -9.58 16.28
N ALA A 253 13.97 -9.75 15.73
CA ALA A 253 13.35 -11.08 15.62
C ALA A 253 14.29 -12.10 14.94
N GLN A 254 15.00 -11.68 13.89
CA GLN A 254 16.02 -12.50 13.21
C GLN A 254 17.23 -12.80 14.10
N GLY A 255 17.65 -11.84 14.92
CA GLY A 255 18.68 -12.05 15.93
C GLY A 255 18.28 -13.07 17.00
N ILE A 256 17.03 -13.04 17.45
CA ILE A 256 16.52 -14.00 18.44
C ILE A 256 16.55 -15.41 17.85
N ASP A 257 16.01 -15.61 16.64
CA ASP A 257 16.07 -16.91 15.96
C ASP A 257 17.52 -17.41 15.82
N PHE A 258 18.44 -16.54 15.35
CA PHE A 258 19.85 -16.89 15.21
C PHE A 258 20.49 -17.32 16.55
N VAL A 259 20.24 -16.59 17.63
CA VAL A 259 20.81 -16.92 18.94
C VAL A 259 20.20 -18.19 19.50
N VAL A 260 18.88 -18.38 19.39
CA VAL A 260 18.18 -19.60 19.84
C VAL A 260 18.72 -20.83 19.11
N ASP A 261 18.80 -20.79 17.77
CA ASP A 261 19.34 -21.89 16.96
C ASP A 261 20.79 -22.22 17.35
N LEU A 262 21.63 -21.19 17.55
CA LEU A 262 23.02 -21.35 17.94
C LEU A 262 23.16 -21.89 19.37
N TRP A 263 22.23 -21.54 20.26
CA TRP A 263 22.20 -21.96 21.66
C TRP A 263 21.71 -23.41 21.79
N GLU A 264 20.71 -23.82 21.02
CA GLU A 264 20.26 -25.22 20.96
C GLU A 264 21.37 -26.14 20.44
N GLN A 265 22.12 -25.71 19.41
CA GLN A 265 23.28 -26.45 18.90
C GLN A 265 24.40 -26.62 19.94
N ARG A 266 24.48 -25.76 20.97
CA ARG A 266 25.41 -25.93 22.09
C ARG A 266 25.03 -27.11 22.99
N ALA A 267 23.74 -27.43 23.12
CA ALA A 267 23.27 -28.49 24.01
C ALA A 267 23.48 -29.90 23.43
N VAL A 268 23.76 -30.01 22.12
CA VAL A 268 23.91 -31.28 21.39
C VAL A 268 25.38 -31.68 21.19
N ALA A 269 26.33 -30.78 21.51
CA ALA A 269 27.78 -30.98 21.38
C ALA A 269 28.45 -31.15 22.75
#